data_AF-A0A1W9QJ98-F1
#
_entry.id   AF-A0A1W9QJ98-F1
#
_cell.length_a   1.000
_cell.length_b   1.000
_cell.length_c   1.000
_cell.angle_alpha   90.00
_cell.angle_beta   90.00
_cell.angle_gamma   90.00
#
_symmetry.space_group_name_H-M   'P 1'
#
loop_
_entity.id
_entity.type
_entity.pdbx_description
1 polymer ?
#
loop_
_entity_poly.entity_id
_entity_poly.type
_entity_poly.pdbx_seq_one_letter_code
_entity_poly.pdbx_strand_id
1 'polypeptide(L)'
;MGMKMDKNMENENLIRIKQDAIVIQENDLKDAIQSIENENTKSSFTLGFAGILMGLIFGNIDDLLFWQKIIFSLLTIISIGVAFYNISSKKLATHTKVDEIFVNNSPNNWGKYLNYKHLRLKDSYSEAKTLLYRKTTLTKISYFFLILDLLFLLIIKLI
;
A
#
# COMPACT_ATOMS: atom_id res chain seq x y z
N MET A 1 -56.93 16.35 0.85
CA MET A 1 -56.49 15.62 -0.36
C MET A 1 -54.97 15.55 -0.28
N GLY A 2 -54.44 14.41 0.17
CA GLY A 2 -53.08 14.28 0.67
C GLY A 2 -52.00 14.42 -0.41
N MET A 3 -50.92 15.11 -0.03
CA MET A 3 -49.68 15.29 -0.77
C MET A 3 -49.17 13.97 -1.37
N LYS A 4 -49.10 13.92 -2.71
CA LYS A 4 -48.30 12.94 -3.47
C LYS A 4 -46.88 13.47 -3.75
N MET A 5 -46.34 14.32 -2.87
CA MET A 5 -45.06 15.01 -3.08
C MET A 5 -43.87 14.35 -2.36
N ASP A 6 -44.09 13.37 -1.48
CA ASP A 6 -43.02 12.85 -0.62
C ASP A 6 -42.17 11.70 -1.22
N LYS A 7 -42.77 10.76 -1.96
CA LYS A 7 -42.03 9.54 -2.37
C LYS A 7 -40.94 9.75 -3.42
N ASN A 8 -41.11 10.73 -4.32
CA ASN A 8 -40.14 10.95 -5.41
C ASN A 8 -38.92 11.73 -4.92
N MET A 9 -39.10 12.76 -4.08
CA MET A 9 -37.99 13.50 -3.46
C MET A 9 -37.19 12.60 -2.51
N GLU A 10 -37.85 11.75 -1.73
CA GLU A 10 -37.18 10.80 -0.83
C GLU A 10 -36.31 9.80 -1.61
N ASN A 11 -36.79 9.32 -2.76
CA ASN A 11 -36.04 8.37 -3.60
C ASN A 11 -34.85 9.02 -4.32
N GLU A 12 -34.99 10.26 -4.80
CA GLU A 12 -33.88 11.04 -5.38
C GLU A 12 -32.81 11.36 -4.34
N ASN A 13 -33.21 11.75 -3.12
CA ASN A 13 -32.28 11.99 -2.01
C ASN A 13 -31.52 10.70 -1.62
N LEU A 14 -32.21 9.56 -1.55
CA LEU A 14 -31.58 8.26 -1.28
C LEU A 14 -30.59 7.83 -2.36
N ILE A 15 -30.89 8.10 -3.63
CA ILE A 15 -29.97 7.84 -4.75
C ILE A 15 -28.72 8.72 -4.62
N ARG A 16 -28.91 10.02 -4.32
CA ARG A 16 -27.81 10.96 -4.14
C ARG A 16 -26.90 10.60 -2.97
N ILE A 17 -27.47 10.25 -1.82
CA ILE A 17 -26.70 9.77 -0.65
C ILE A 17 -25.87 8.52 -1.00
N LYS A 18 -26.44 7.58 -1.77
CA LYS A 18 -25.70 6.38 -2.22
C LYS A 18 -24.57 6.73 -3.18
N GLN A 19 -24.77 7.70 -4.06
CA GLN A 19 -23.73 8.19 -4.97
C GLN A 19 -22.60 8.88 -4.18
N ASP A 20 -22.93 9.75 -3.24
CA ASP A 20 -21.95 10.43 -2.40
C ASP A 20 -21.12 9.41 -1.58
N ALA A 21 -21.77 8.39 -1.01
CA ALA A 21 -21.08 7.31 -0.31
C ALA A 21 -20.12 6.51 -1.20
N ILE A 22 -20.49 6.28 -2.47
CA ILE A 22 -19.62 5.63 -3.45
C ILE A 22 -18.41 6.51 -3.77
N VAL A 23 -18.59 7.82 -3.95
CA VAL A 23 -17.50 8.75 -4.22
C VAL A 23 -16.52 8.81 -3.05
N ILE A 24 -17.02 8.82 -1.81
CA ILE A 24 -16.18 8.76 -0.61
C ILE A 24 -15.34 7.46 -0.62
N GLN A 25 -15.96 6.31 -0.90
CA GLN A 25 -15.23 5.03 -0.96
C GLN A 25 -14.20 4.97 -2.10
N GLU A 26 -14.46 5.61 -3.23
CA GLU A 26 -13.49 5.73 -4.33
C GLU A 26 -12.28 6.56 -3.90
N ASN A 27 -12.49 7.65 -3.17
CA ASN A 27 -11.41 8.47 -2.62
C ASN A 27 -10.61 7.71 -1.56
N ASP A 28 -11.28 7.04 -0.61
CA ASP A 28 -10.61 6.22 0.40
C ASP A 28 -9.75 5.11 -0.23
N LEU A 29 -10.25 4.48 -1.29
CA LEU A 29 -9.51 3.48 -2.05
C LEU A 29 -8.29 4.09 -2.76
N LYS A 30 -8.44 5.28 -3.35
CA LYS A 30 -7.33 6.02 -3.97
C LYS A 30 -6.24 6.36 -2.96
N ASP A 31 -6.61 6.84 -1.78
CA ASP A 31 -5.67 7.16 -0.70
C ASP A 31 -4.94 5.90 -0.18
N ALA A 32 -5.64 4.76 -0.09
CA ALA A 32 -5.03 3.49 0.26
C ALA A 32 -4.00 3.02 -0.77
N ILE A 33 -4.28 3.16 -2.07
CA ILE A 33 -3.33 2.86 -3.15
C ILE A 33 -2.10 3.77 -3.06
N GLN A 34 -2.31 5.07 -2.91
CA GLN A 34 -1.21 6.03 -2.81
C GLN A 34 -0.33 5.71 -1.59
N SER A 35 -0.94 5.31 -0.48
CA SER A 35 -0.22 4.85 0.71
C SER A 35 0.61 3.59 0.43
N ILE A 36 0.08 2.64 -0.34
CA ILE A 36 0.81 1.45 -0.80
C ILE A 36 2.02 1.83 -1.66
N GLU A 37 1.88 2.78 -2.58
CA GLU A 37 2.98 3.28 -3.42
C GLU A 37 4.05 3.99 -2.58
N ASN A 38 3.65 4.76 -1.58
CA ASN A 38 4.56 5.37 -0.62
C ASN A 38 5.37 4.33 0.16
N GLU A 39 4.75 3.21 0.58
CA GLU A 39 5.47 2.13 1.26
C GLU A 39 6.48 1.40 0.35
N ASN A 40 6.16 1.25 -0.94
CA ASN A 40 7.14 0.74 -1.92
C ASN A 40 8.31 1.70 -2.10
N THR A 41 8.03 3.01 -2.12
CA THR A 41 9.06 4.06 -2.22
C THR A 41 9.99 4.03 -1.02
N LYS A 42 9.44 3.93 0.21
CA LYS A 42 10.21 3.73 1.44
C LYS A 42 11.10 2.49 1.38
N SER A 43 10.55 1.37 0.92
CA SER A 43 11.33 0.13 0.74
C SER A 43 12.46 0.30 -0.29
N SER A 44 12.24 1.10 -1.34
CA SER A 44 13.26 1.41 -2.34
C SER A 44 14.40 2.25 -1.75
N PHE A 45 14.09 3.16 -0.81
CA PHE A 45 15.13 3.85 -0.04
C PHE A 45 15.98 2.88 0.77
N THR A 46 15.38 1.86 1.39
CA THR A 46 16.15 0.84 2.11
C THR A 46 17.14 0.11 1.19
N LEU A 47 16.74 -0.23 -0.03
CA LEU A 47 17.64 -0.83 -1.02
C LEU A 47 18.81 0.10 -1.37
N GLY A 48 18.54 1.38 -1.61
CA GLY A 48 19.57 2.38 -1.91
C GLY A 48 20.57 2.55 -0.77
N PHE A 49 20.09 2.69 0.47
CA PHE A 49 20.95 2.81 1.65
C PHE A 49 21.75 1.54 1.93
N ALA A 50 21.15 0.36 1.78
CA ALA A 50 21.88 -0.90 1.93
C ALA A 50 23.03 -1.02 0.92
N GLY A 51 22.82 -0.54 -0.32
CA GLY A 51 23.89 -0.47 -1.33
C GLY A 51 25.05 0.43 -0.91
N ILE A 52 24.75 1.60 -0.33
CA ILE A 52 25.78 2.51 0.21
C ILE A 52 26.56 1.84 1.36
N LEU A 53 25.86 1.21 2.31
CA LEU A 53 26.49 0.52 3.43
C LEU A 53 27.41 -0.61 2.97
N MET A 54 26.98 -1.40 1.97
CA MET A 54 27.81 -2.42 1.35
C MET A 54 29.06 -1.80 0.73
N GLY A 55 28.93 -0.71 -0.04
CA GLY A 55 30.07 -0.02 -0.64
C GLY A 55 31.10 0.46 0.38
N LEU A 56 30.64 1.01 1.52
CA LEU A 56 31.52 1.46 2.61
C LEU A 56 32.28 0.31 3.27
N ILE A 57 31.64 -0.84 3.47
CA ILE A 57 32.29 -2.04 4.01
C ILE A 57 33.29 -2.62 3.02
N PHE A 58 32.91 -2.82 1.77
CA PHE A 58 33.81 -3.42 0.77
C PHE A 58 35.07 -2.56 0.55
N GLY A 59 34.96 -1.24 0.71
CA GLY A 59 36.12 -0.33 0.65
C GLY A 59 37.07 -0.41 1.84
N ASN A 60 36.61 -0.88 3.01
CA ASN A 60 37.42 -1.04 4.24
C ASN A 60 37.39 -2.50 4.73
N ILE A 61 37.24 -3.45 3.80
CA ILE A 61 36.90 -4.83 4.18
C ILE A 61 38.05 -5.51 4.89
N ASP A 62 39.28 -5.09 4.66
CA ASP A 62 40.49 -5.69 5.25
C ASP A 62 40.66 -5.34 6.73
N ASP A 63 40.04 -4.23 7.20
CA ASP A 63 40.12 -3.77 8.59
C ASP A 63 39.15 -4.50 9.53
N LEU A 64 38.23 -5.30 8.98
CA LEU A 64 37.17 -5.98 9.74
C LEU A 64 37.52 -7.44 10.03
N LEU A 65 37.17 -7.91 11.23
CA LEU A 65 37.28 -9.33 11.56
C LEU A 65 36.29 -10.16 10.74
N PHE A 66 36.66 -11.40 10.42
CA PHE A 66 35.84 -12.29 9.60
C PHE A 66 34.40 -12.46 10.12
N TRP A 67 34.23 -12.66 11.43
CA TRP A 67 32.90 -12.78 12.05
C TRP A 67 32.05 -11.51 11.93
N GLN A 68 32.67 -10.32 11.98
CA GLN A 68 31.96 -9.05 11.79
C GLN A 68 31.43 -8.94 10.35
N LYS A 69 32.22 -9.35 9.35
CA LYS A 69 31.80 -9.37 7.94
C LYS A 69 30.60 -10.29 7.72
N ILE A 70 30.58 -11.47 8.34
CA ILE A 70 29.45 -12.42 8.23
C ILE A 70 28.18 -11.79 8.81
N ILE A 71 28.25 -11.28 10.04
CA ILE A 71 27.07 -10.73 10.74
C ILE A 71 26.49 -9.55 9.95
N PHE A 72 27.33 -8.61 9.53
CA PHE A 72 26.93 -7.48 8.70
C PHE A 72 26.28 -7.95 7.39
N SER A 73 26.96 -8.82 6.64
CA SER A 73 26.45 -9.28 5.35
C SER A 73 25.08 -9.96 5.49
N LEU A 74 24.89 -10.74 6.55
CA LEU A 74 23.64 -11.45 6.81
C LEU A 74 22.50 -10.49 7.13
N LEU A 75 22.74 -9.49 7.98
CA LEU A 75 21.76 -8.43 8.29
C LEU A 75 21.39 -7.62 7.05
N THR A 76 22.39 -7.25 6.23
CA THR A 76 22.15 -6.45 5.03
C THR A 76 21.34 -7.24 4.00
N ILE A 77 21.69 -8.51 3.77
CA ILE A 77 20.95 -9.38 2.84
C ILE A 77 19.51 -9.58 3.29
N ILE A 78 19.26 -9.77 4.59
CA ILE A 78 17.90 -9.87 5.13
C ILE A 78 17.13 -8.57 4.89
N SER A 79 17.74 -7.41 5.19
CA SER A 79 17.13 -6.10 4.97
C SER A 79 16.72 -5.89 3.51
N ILE A 80 17.63 -6.19 2.58
CA ILE A 80 17.41 -6.13 1.13
C ILE A 80 16.31 -7.11 0.70
N GLY A 81 16.38 -8.35 1.17
CA GLY A 81 15.41 -9.39 0.83
C GLY A 81 13.98 -9.00 1.24
N VAL A 82 13.81 -8.47 2.45
CA VAL A 82 12.52 -7.98 2.94
C VAL A 82 12.03 -6.79 2.12
N ALA A 83 12.89 -5.81 1.81
CA ALA A 83 12.53 -4.66 0.98
C ALA A 83 12.09 -5.09 -0.44
N PHE A 84 12.86 -5.98 -1.07
CA PHE A 84 12.57 -6.47 -2.42
C PHE A 84 11.27 -7.27 -2.46
N TYR A 85 11.04 -8.13 -1.46
CA TYR A 85 9.78 -8.84 -1.28
C TYR A 85 8.60 -7.88 -1.12
N ASN A 86 8.79 -6.81 -0.35
CA ASN A 86 7.76 -5.79 -0.14
C ASN A 86 7.37 -5.11 -1.45
N ILE A 87 8.36 -4.66 -2.24
CA ILE A 87 8.15 -4.00 -3.54
C ILE A 87 7.48 -4.95 -4.54
N SER A 88 7.93 -6.20 -4.59
CA SER A 88 7.44 -7.23 -5.53
C SER A 88 6.07 -7.78 -5.18
N SER A 89 5.60 -7.58 -3.94
CA SER A 89 4.27 -8.03 -3.53
C SER A 89 3.17 -7.33 -4.34
N LYS A 90 2.12 -8.11 -4.69
CA LYS A 90 1.02 -7.78 -5.60
C LYS A 90 0.57 -6.31 -5.50
N LYS A 91 0.51 -5.61 -6.64
CA LYS A 91 -0.11 -4.29 -6.75
C LYS A 91 -1.62 -4.43 -6.90
N LEU A 92 -2.39 -3.55 -6.29
CA LEU A 92 -3.84 -3.52 -6.51
C LEU A 92 -4.14 -2.81 -7.82
N ALA A 93 -4.90 -3.47 -8.68
CA ALA A 93 -5.43 -2.88 -9.89
C ALA A 93 -6.83 -2.35 -9.59
N THR A 94 -7.04 -1.05 -9.74
CA THR A 94 -8.32 -0.38 -9.44
C THR A 94 -9.09 0.05 -10.67
N HIS A 95 -8.64 -0.32 -11.87
CA HIS A 95 -9.37 -0.04 -13.09
C HIS A 95 -10.66 -0.85 -13.15
N THR A 96 -11.75 -0.19 -12.80
CA THR A 96 -13.09 -0.62 -13.18
C THR A 96 -13.35 0.00 -14.54
N LYS A 97 -13.53 -0.80 -15.60
CA LYS A 97 -13.96 -0.28 -16.92
C LYS A 97 -15.29 0.45 -16.74
N VAL A 98 -15.28 1.76 -16.91
CA VAL A 98 -16.43 2.65 -16.72
C VAL A 98 -17.37 2.58 -17.92
N ASP A 99 -16.83 2.35 -19.12
CA ASP A 99 -17.55 2.53 -20.39
C ASP A 99 -18.57 1.43 -20.71
N GLU A 100 -18.42 0.21 -20.21
CA GLU A 100 -19.36 -0.89 -20.47
C GLU A 100 -20.71 -0.75 -19.72
N ILE A 101 -20.80 0.18 -18.76
CA ILE A 101 -21.85 0.17 -17.72
C ILE A 101 -22.95 1.21 -17.96
N PHE A 102 -22.62 2.36 -18.55
CA PHE A 102 -23.57 3.46 -18.79
C PHE A 102 -24.44 3.24 -20.04
N VAL A 103 -24.03 2.36 -20.95
CA VAL A 103 -24.73 2.14 -22.22
C VAL A 103 -25.95 1.22 -22.07
N ASN A 104 -26.02 0.38 -21.01
CA ASN A 104 -26.99 -0.73 -20.94
C ASN A 104 -28.01 -0.71 -19.78
N ASN A 105 -27.95 0.23 -18.83
CA ASN A 105 -28.81 0.19 -17.64
C ASN A 105 -29.95 1.22 -17.67
N SER A 106 -31.18 0.75 -17.87
CA SER A 106 -32.40 1.55 -17.71
C SER A 106 -32.59 2.04 -16.26
N PRO A 107 -33.25 3.19 -16.02
CA PRO A 107 -33.36 3.85 -14.69
C PRO A 107 -33.94 2.97 -13.57
N ASN A 108 -34.75 1.95 -13.88
CA ASN A 108 -35.30 1.00 -12.89
C ASN A 108 -34.27 0.05 -12.25
N ASN A 109 -33.05 -0.07 -12.78
CA ASN A 109 -31.99 -0.92 -12.23
C ASN A 109 -30.88 -0.14 -11.51
N TRP A 110 -31.01 1.19 -11.40
CA TRP A 110 -29.99 2.06 -10.83
C TRP A 110 -29.66 1.72 -9.36
N GLY A 111 -30.68 1.39 -8.56
CA GLY A 111 -30.48 0.97 -7.16
C GLY A 111 -29.68 -0.33 -7.01
N LYS A 112 -29.90 -1.32 -7.89
CA LYS A 112 -29.12 -2.57 -7.91
C LYS A 112 -27.68 -2.33 -8.34
N TYR A 113 -27.49 -1.44 -9.32
CA TYR A 113 -26.17 -1.02 -9.79
C TYR A 113 -25.36 -0.34 -8.68
N LEU A 114 -25.93 0.65 -8.00
CA LEU A 114 -25.25 1.36 -6.91
C LEU A 114 -24.87 0.40 -5.78
N ASN A 115 -25.74 -0.58 -5.47
CA ASN A 115 -25.43 -1.59 -4.47
C ASN A 115 -24.28 -2.51 -4.91
N TYR A 116 -24.27 -2.97 -6.17
CA TYR A 116 -23.16 -3.76 -6.71
C TYR A 116 -21.85 -2.98 -6.67
N LYS A 117 -21.86 -1.71 -7.07
CA LYS A 117 -20.68 -0.84 -7.05
C LYS A 117 -20.16 -0.63 -5.62
N HIS A 118 -21.05 -0.36 -4.68
CA HIS A 118 -20.71 -0.21 -3.26
C HIS A 118 -20.07 -1.47 -2.66
N LEU A 119 -20.64 -2.66 -2.93
CA LEU A 119 -20.08 -3.93 -2.46
C LEU A 119 -18.70 -4.18 -3.05
N ARG A 120 -18.54 -3.98 -4.36
CA ARG A 120 -17.24 -4.16 -5.03
C ARG A 120 -16.17 -3.19 -4.53
N LEU A 121 -16.53 -1.93 -4.28
CA LEU A 121 -15.63 -0.94 -3.70
C LEU A 121 -15.23 -1.30 -2.27
N LYS A 122 -16.18 -1.76 -1.45
CA LYS A 122 -15.91 -2.25 -0.10
C LYS A 122 -14.92 -3.41 -0.10
N ASP A 123 -15.12 -4.39 -0.99
CA ASP A 123 -14.21 -5.53 -1.12
C ASP A 123 -12.82 -5.08 -1.55
N SER A 124 -12.75 -4.22 -2.58
CA SER A 124 -11.49 -3.64 -3.07
C SER A 124 -10.75 -2.85 -1.98
N TYR A 125 -11.48 -2.08 -1.16
CA TYR A 125 -10.92 -1.34 -0.04
C TYR A 125 -10.42 -2.25 1.09
N SER A 126 -11.14 -3.33 1.40
CA SER A 126 -10.71 -4.33 2.39
C SER A 126 -9.39 -5.00 1.96
N GLU A 127 -9.28 -5.36 0.68
CA GLU A 127 -8.04 -5.89 0.10
C GLU A 127 -6.90 -4.85 0.16
N ALA A 128 -7.20 -3.59 -0.16
CA ALA A 128 -6.25 -2.48 -0.05
C ALA A 128 -5.72 -2.27 1.35
N LYS A 129 -6.60 -2.25 2.35
CA LYS A 129 -6.21 -2.10 3.74
C LYS A 129 -5.33 -3.26 4.22
N THR A 130 -5.68 -4.48 3.86
CA THR A 130 -4.90 -5.69 4.22
C THR A 130 -3.51 -5.65 3.59
N LEU A 131 -3.43 -5.29 2.31
CA LEU A 131 -2.15 -5.15 1.61
C LEU A 131 -1.31 -4.01 2.22
N LEU A 132 -1.92 -2.87 2.53
CA LEU A 132 -1.24 -1.73 3.14
C LEU A 132 -0.65 -2.09 4.51
N TYR A 133 -1.41 -2.79 5.37
CA TYR A 133 -0.92 -3.24 6.67
C TYR A 133 0.30 -4.16 6.52
N ARG A 134 0.23 -5.12 5.59
CA ARG A 134 1.32 -6.03 5.28
C ARG A 134 2.55 -5.27 4.77
N LYS A 135 2.36 -4.35 3.83
CA LYS A 135 3.47 -3.57 3.24
C LYS A 135 4.14 -2.68 4.28
N THR A 136 3.36 -1.99 5.10
CA THR A 136 3.87 -1.15 6.20
C THR A 136 4.71 -1.97 7.18
N THR A 137 4.26 -3.18 7.53
CA THR A 137 4.97 -4.07 8.44
C THR A 137 6.31 -4.50 7.85
N LEU A 138 6.33 -4.90 6.58
CA LEU A 138 7.55 -5.28 5.88
C LEU A 138 8.54 -4.10 5.74
N THR A 139 8.05 -2.90 5.43
CA THR A 139 8.87 -1.68 5.42
C THR A 139 9.55 -1.46 6.77
N LYS A 140 8.78 -1.56 7.87
CA LYS A 140 9.31 -1.39 9.24
C LYS A 140 10.38 -2.43 9.57
N ILE A 141 10.15 -3.70 9.23
CA ILE A 141 11.12 -4.78 9.46
C ILE A 141 12.41 -4.52 8.67
N SER A 142 12.29 -4.14 7.41
CA SER A 142 13.44 -3.81 6.56
C SER A 142 14.26 -2.65 7.14
N TYR A 143 13.60 -1.56 7.56
CA TYR A 143 14.29 -0.46 8.24
C TYR A 143 14.93 -0.85 9.56
N PHE A 144 14.26 -1.70 10.35
CA PHE A 144 14.82 -2.19 11.62
C PHE A 144 16.16 -2.90 11.38
N PHE A 145 16.24 -3.80 10.40
CA PHE A 145 17.49 -4.47 10.06
C PHE A 145 18.55 -3.51 9.55
N LEU A 146 18.17 -2.54 8.71
CA LEU A 146 19.10 -1.53 8.21
C LEU A 146 19.71 -0.66 9.33
N ILE A 147 18.89 -0.24 10.30
CA ILE A 147 19.34 0.52 11.47
C ILE A 147 20.27 -0.34 12.32
N LEU A 148 19.92 -1.60 12.53
CA LEU A 148 20.74 -2.53 13.31
C LEU A 148 22.11 -2.73 12.65
N ASP A 149 22.16 -2.83 11.32
CA ASP A 149 23.40 -2.86 10.54
C ASP A 149 24.26 -1.62 10.75
N LEU A 150 23.64 -0.45 10.65
CA LEU A 150 24.35 0.82 10.83
C LEU A 150 24.89 0.97 12.26
N LEU A 151 24.13 0.56 13.28
CA LEU A 151 24.58 0.55 14.67
C LEU A 151 25.73 -0.45 14.89
N PHE A 152 25.63 -1.64 14.30
CA PHE A 152 26.68 -2.65 14.38
C PHE A 152 27.99 -2.11 13.80
N LEU A 153 27.92 -1.45 12.65
CA LEU A 153 29.07 -0.79 12.02
C LEU A 153 29.68 0.31 12.88
N LEU A 154 28.86 1.16 13.49
CA LEU A 154 29.32 2.21 14.39
C LEU A 154 30.05 1.64 15.60
N ILE A 155 29.52 0.57 16.20
CA ILE A 155 30.16 -0.10 17.34
C ILE A 155 31.52 -0.65 16.94
N ILE A 156 31.63 -1.30 15.78
CA ILE A 156 32.91 -1.81 15.30
C ILE A 156 33.93 -0.68 15.12
N LYS A 157 33.54 0.47 14.59
CA LYS A 157 34.45 1.62 14.42
C LYS A 157 34.87 2.31 15.72
N LEU A 158 34.11 2.13 16.81
CA LEU A 158 34.39 2.75 18.11
C LEU A 158 35.29 1.90 19.01
N ILE A 159 35.44 0.61 18.69
CA ILE A 159 36.30 -0.35 19.41
C ILE A 159 37.65 -0.42 18.72
#